data_AF-A0A6L3X1H8-F1
#
_entry.id   AF-A0A6L3X1H8-F1
#
_cell.length_a   1.000
_cell.length_b   1.000
_cell.length_c   1.000
_cell.angle_alpha   90.00
_cell.angle_beta   90.00
_cell.angle_gamma   90.00
#
_symmetry.space_group_name_H-M   'P 1'
#
loop_
_entity.id
_entity.type
_entity.pdbx_description
1 polymer ?
#
loop_
_entity_poly.entity_id
_entity_poly.type
_entity_poly.pdbx_seq_one_letter_code
_entity_poly.pdbx_strand_id
1 'polypeptide(L)'
;PDKVSQSTRNLVEKAALEVGYFPQAMGRNVKRNESRTILVIVPDICDPFFSEIIRGIEVTAAAQGYLVLIGDCAHQNQQEKTFIDLIITKQIDGMLLLGSRLPFEASIEEQR
;
A
#
# COMPACT_ATOMS: atom_id res chain seq x y z
N PRO A 1 -5.60 24.26 2.72
CA PRO A 1 -5.18 24.25 1.30
C PRO A 1 -5.70 25.46 0.50
N ASP A 2 -6.82 26.06 0.92
CA ASP A 2 -7.55 27.11 0.18
C ASP A 2 -7.15 28.57 0.49
N LYS A 3 -5.90 28.83 0.90
CA LYS A 3 -5.45 30.19 1.31
C LYS A 3 -4.68 30.97 0.23
N VAL A 4 -4.56 30.47 -0.99
CA VAL A 4 -3.81 31.13 -2.07
C VAL A 4 -4.66 31.27 -3.33
N SER A 5 -4.53 32.42 -4.00
CA SER A 5 -5.21 32.67 -5.28
C SER A 5 -4.69 31.76 -6.38
N GLN A 6 -5.54 31.44 -7.34
CA GLN A 6 -5.21 30.55 -8.46
C GLN A 6 -3.99 31.06 -9.27
N SER A 7 -3.87 32.38 -9.41
CA SER A 7 -2.76 33.04 -10.10
C SER A 7 -1.42 32.80 -9.40
N THR A 8 -1.38 32.95 -8.07
CA THR A 8 -0.17 32.69 -7.27
C THR A 8 0.18 31.21 -7.27
N ARG A 9 -0.81 30.32 -7.26
CA ARG A 9 -0.60 28.87 -7.34
C ARG A 9 0.06 28.46 -8.66
N ASN A 10 -0.43 28.99 -9.79
CA ASN A 10 0.13 28.68 -11.10
C ASN A 10 1.59 29.18 -11.23
N LEU A 11 1.92 30.33 -10.65
CA LEU A 11 3.29 30.85 -10.61
C LEU A 11 4.24 29.91 -9.84
N VAL A 12 3.79 29.42 -8.68
CA VAL A 12 4.58 28.50 -7.85
C VAL A 12 4.74 27.13 -8.53
N GLU A 13 3.68 26.59 -9.14
CA GLU A 13 3.76 25.31 -9.87
C GLU A 13 4.70 25.40 -11.08
N LYS A 14 4.70 26.54 -11.80
CA LYS A 14 5.60 26.76 -12.93
C LYS A 14 7.07 26.87 -12.49
N ALA A 15 7.34 27.63 -11.42
CA ALA A 15 8.68 27.73 -10.85
C ALA A 15 9.18 26.38 -10.29
N ALA A 16 8.29 25.59 -9.67
CA ALA A 16 8.60 24.25 -9.17
C ALA A 16 8.99 23.29 -10.31
N LEU A 17 8.29 23.34 -11.44
CA LEU A 17 8.64 22.56 -12.64
C LEU A 17 9.98 22.98 -13.25
N GLU A 18 10.27 24.28 -13.32
CA GLU A 18 11.53 24.81 -13.85
C GLU A 18 12.77 24.37 -13.07
N VAL A 19 12.63 24.16 -11.75
CA VAL A 19 13.72 23.67 -10.88
C VAL A 19 13.70 22.14 -10.68
N GLY A 20 12.81 21.42 -11.36
CA GLY A 20 12.68 19.97 -11.24
C GLY A 20 12.13 19.49 -9.88
N TYR A 21 11.43 20.36 -9.14
CA TYR A 21 10.80 20.00 -7.87
C TYR A 21 9.52 19.19 -8.13
N PHE A 22 9.62 17.87 -7.93
CA PHE A 22 8.47 16.99 -7.90
C PHE A 22 7.97 16.87 -6.45
N PRO A 23 6.73 17.31 -6.14
CA PRO A 23 6.18 17.12 -4.82
C PRO A 23 6.03 15.61 -4.55
N GLN A 24 6.97 15.04 -3.80
CA GLN A 24 6.93 13.63 -3.43
C GLN A 24 5.61 13.32 -2.74
N ALA A 25 4.80 12.46 -3.35
CA ALA A 25 3.51 12.03 -2.80
C ALA A 25 3.66 11.41 -1.40
N MET A 26 4.84 10.84 -1.09
CA MET A 26 5.19 10.32 0.23
C MET A 26 5.02 11.35 1.35
N GLY A 27 5.35 12.63 1.12
CA GLY A 27 5.23 13.68 2.15
C GLY A 27 3.80 14.11 2.48
N ARG A 28 2.83 13.89 1.56
CA ARG A 28 1.40 14.15 1.82
C ARG A 28 0.77 13.05 2.66
N ASN A 29 1.18 11.81 2.43
CA ASN A 29 0.68 10.63 3.12
C ASN A 29 1.21 10.51 4.55
N VAL A 30 2.49 10.87 4.78
CA VAL A 30 3.09 10.94 6.13
C VAL A 30 2.31 11.86 7.07
N LYS A 31 1.75 12.95 6.56
CA LYS A 31 0.95 13.90 7.35
C LYS A 31 -0.46 13.38 7.66
N ARG A 32 -0.94 12.39 6.91
CA ARG A 32 -2.26 11.75 7.04
C ARG A 32 -2.22 10.39 7.72
N ASN A 33 -1.03 9.84 7.97
CA ASN A 33 -0.83 8.49 8.54
C ASN A 33 -1.53 7.38 7.73
N GLU A 34 -1.71 7.59 6.41
CA GLU A 34 -2.33 6.65 5.47
C GLU A 34 -1.26 6.25 4.45
N SER A 35 -0.90 4.97 4.39
CA SER A 35 0.06 4.46 3.39
C SER A 35 -0.56 4.37 1.99
N ARG A 36 -1.89 4.29 1.90
CA ARG A 36 -2.66 3.94 0.71
C ARG A 36 -2.14 2.68 0.04
N THR A 37 -1.72 1.72 0.85
CA THR A 37 -1.17 0.45 0.37
C THR A 37 -1.89 -0.71 1.04
N ILE A 38 -2.29 -1.71 0.27
CA ILE A 38 -2.84 -2.96 0.77
C ILE A 38 -1.92 -4.12 0.41
N LEU A 39 -1.75 -5.06 1.33
CA LEU A 39 -1.00 -6.29 1.09
C LEU A 39 -1.95 -7.43 0.71
N VAL A 40 -1.70 -8.09 -0.40
CA VAL A 40 -2.42 -9.29 -0.86
C VAL A 40 -1.47 -10.47 -0.76
N ILE A 41 -1.78 -11.40 0.13
CA ILE A 41 -1.00 -12.62 0.33
C ILE A 41 -1.64 -13.73 -0.49
N VAL A 42 -0.84 -14.36 -1.35
CA VAL A 42 -1.26 -15.43 -2.25
C VAL A 42 -0.45 -16.70 -1.99
N PRO A 43 -1.05 -17.90 -2.09
CA PRO A 43 -0.34 -19.15 -1.86
C PRO A 43 0.72 -19.43 -2.91
N ASP A 44 0.43 -19.13 -4.18
CA ASP A 44 1.36 -19.17 -5.30
C ASP A 44 0.91 -18.15 -6.34
N ILE A 45 1.78 -17.20 -6.68
CA ILE A 45 1.48 -16.20 -7.71
C ILE A 45 1.52 -16.78 -9.13
N CYS A 46 2.21 -17.92 -9.32
CA CYS A 46 2.30 -18.61 -10.60
C CYS A 46 1.04 -19.43 -10.92
N ASP A 47 0.18 -19.69 -9.92
CA ASP A 47 -1.07 -20.43 -10.14
C ASP A 47 -2.10 -19.53 -10.86
N PRO A 48 -2.53 -19.90 -12.08
CA PRO A 48 -3.52 -19.15 -12.84
C PRO A 48 -4.85 -18.93 -12.10
N PHE A 49 -5.20 -19.79 -11.14
CA PHE A 49 -6.40 -19.63 -10.31
C PHE A 49 -6.44 -18.27 -9.61
N PHE A 50 -5.31 -17.77 -9.09
CA PHE A 50 -5.27 -16.49 -8.38
C PHE A 50 -5.13 -15.29 -9.32
N SER A 51 -4.75 -15.50 -10.58
CA SER A 51 -4.48 -14.40 -11.52
C SER A 51 -5.68 -13.47 -11.75
N GLU A 52 -6.89 -14.03 -11.89
CA GLU A 52 -8.10 -13.24 -12.08
C GLU A 52 -8.52 -12.51 -10.80
N ILE A 53 -8.30 -13.13 -9.64
CA ILE A 53 -8.58 -12.54 -8.33
C ILE A 53 -7.65 -11.35 -8.10
N ILE A 54 -6.35 -11.52 -8.33
CA ILE A 54 -5.35 -10.45 -8.21
C ILE A 54 -5.70 -9.30 -9.15
N ARG A 55 -6.07 -9.58 -10.41
CA ARG A 55 -6.53 -8.56 -11.36
C ARG A 55 -7.74 -7.80 -10.84
N GLY A 56 -8.74 -8.49 -10.28
CA GLY A 56 -9.92 -7.87 -9.70
C GLY A 56 -9.59 -6.96 -8.51
N ILE A 57 -8.68 -7.41 -7.64
CA ILE A 57 -8.20 -6.62 -6.50
C ILE A 57 -7.45 -5.37 -6.98
N GLU A 58 -6.52 -5.53 -7.93
CA GLU A 58 -5.72 -4.43 -8.46
C GLU A 58 -6.60 -3.34 -9.09
N VAL A 59 -7.52 -3.72 -9.98
CA VAL A 59 -8.42 -2.77 -10.65
C VAL A 59 -9.27 -2.01 -9.63
N THR A 60 -9.78 -2.70 -8.62
CA THR A 60 -10.62 -2.10 -7.58
C THR A 60 -9.82 -1.18 -6.67
N ALA A 61 -8.62 -1.60 -6.25
CA ALA A 61 -7.73 -0.81 -5.41
C ALA A 61 -7.22 0.44 -6.15
N ALA A 62 -6.82 0.28 -7.41
CA ALA A 62 -6.36 1.38 -8.26
C ALA A 62 -7.47 2.43 -8.46
N ALA A 63 -8.72 2.00 -8.67
CA ALA A 63 -9.87 2.91 -8.77
C ALA A 63 -10.09 3.75 -7.50
N GLN A 64 -9.65 3.26 -6.33
CA GLN A 64 -9.70 3.96 -5.05
C GLN A 64 -8.37 4.67 -4.69
N GLY A 65 -7.37 4.61 -5.57
CA GLY A 65 -6.05 5.22 -5.35
C GLY A 65 -5.18 4.49 -4.33
N TYR A 66 -5.39 3.18 -4.16
CA TYR A 66 -4.56 2.29 -3.36
C TYR A 66 -3.52 1.55 -4.22
N LEU A 67 -2.33 1.36 -3.66
CA LEU A 67 -1.29 0.48 -4.19
C LEU A 67 -1.51 -0.95 -3.66
N VAL A 68 -1.30 -1.95 -4.50
CA VAL A 68 -1.35 -3.36 -4.12
C VAL A 68 0.08 -3.92 -4.05
N LEU A 69 0.46 -4.42 -2.87
CA LEU A 69 1.66 -5.24 -2.67
C LEU A 69 1.26 -6.71 -2.69
N ILE A 70 1.98 -7.55 -3.41
CA ILE A 70 1.70 -9.00 -3.46
C ILE A 70 2.78 -9.74 -2.67
N GLY A 71 2.35 -10.57 -1.72
CA GLY A 71 3.20 -11.51 -0.98
C GLY A 71 2.96 -12.94 -1.47
N ASP A 72 3.96 -13.56 -2.06
CA ASP A 72 3.90 -14.95 -2.53
C ASP A 72 4.41 -15.93 -1.46
N CYS A 73 3.54 -16.82 -1.00
CA CYS A 73 3.84 -17.81 0.03
C CYS A 73 4.33 -19.16 -0.51
N ALA A 74 4.45 -19.36 -1.83
CA ALA A 74 4.73 -20.68 -2.41
C ALA A 74 6.06 -21.29 -1.94
N HIS A 75 7.01 -20.44 -1.54
CA HIS A 75 8.40 -20.84 -1.33
C HIS A 75 8.94 -20.58 0.08
N GLN A 76 8.17 -20.04 1.03
CA GLN A 76 8.78 -19.49 2.26
C GLN A 76 8.07 -19.82 3.58
N ASN A 77 8.82 -20.50 4.46
CA ASN A 77 8.57 -20.62 5.91
C ASN A 77 9.08 -19.40 6.72
N GLN A 78 9.58 -18.33 6.07
CA GLN A 78 10.30 -17.22 6.72
C GLN A 78 9.67 -15.82 6.55
N GLN A 79 8.57 -15.68 5.81
CA GLN A 79 7.99 -14.35 5.50
C GLN A 79 7.11 -13.76 6.59
N GLU A 80 6.81 -14.51 7.66
CA GLU A 80 5.90 -14.06 8.70
C GLU A 80 6.34 -12.72 9.30
N LYS A 81 7.64 -12.57 9.57
CA LYS A 81 8.21 -11.35 10.12
C LYS A 81 8.11 -10.17 9.16
N THR A 82 8.34 -10.39 7.87
CA THR A 82 8.31 -9.31 6.87
C THR A 82 6.91 -8.74 6.72
N PHE A 83 5.86 -9.57 6.75
CA PHE A 83 4.48 -9.08 6.69
C PHE A 83 4.08 -8.34 7.96
N ILE A 84 4.47 -8.86 9.13
CA ILE A 84 4.26 -8.17 10.41
C ILE A 84 4.99 -6.83 10.44
N ASP A 85 6.23 -6.77 9.96
CA ASP A 85 7.02 -5.53 9.91
C ASP A 85 6.34 -4.46 9.04
N LEU A 86 5.75 -4.85 7.90
CA LEU A 86 4.98 -3.93 7.05
C LEU A 86 3.76 -3.34 7.77
N ILE A 87 3.10 -4.14 8.62
CA ILE A 87 1.97 -3.70 9.46
C ILE A 87 2.45 -2.75 10.56
N ILE A 88 3.49 -3.15 11.32
CA ILE A 88 4.04 -2.38 12.44
C ILE A 88 4.57 -1.04 11.97
N THR A 89 5.28 -1.02 10.84
CA THR A 89 5.83 0.20 10.24
C THR A 89 4.78 1.09 9.58
N LYS A 90 3.50 0.71 9.64
CA LYS A 90 2.36 1.41 8.98
C LYS A 90 2.60 1.65 7.50
N GLN A 91 3.32 0.73 6.85
CA GLN A 91 3.54 0.77 5.42
C GLN A 91 2.35 0.20 4.64
N ILE A 92 1.42 -0.46 5.32
CA ILE A 92 0.16 -0.94 4.76
C ILE A 92 -1.02 -0.53 5.67
N ASP A 93 -2.16 -0.24 5.04
CA ASP A 93 -3.40 0.12 5.72
C ASP A 93 -4.33 -1.09 5.91
N GLY A 94 -4.06 -2.19 5.21
CA GLY A 94 -4.86 -3.41 5.29
C GLY A 94 -4.22 -4.61 4.58
N MET A 95 -4.77 -5.79 4.83
CA MET A 95 -4.28 -7.06 4.28
C MET A 95 -5.44 -7.95 3.79
N LEU A 96 -5.21 -8.61 2.67
CA LEU A 96 -6.07 -9.63 2.06
C LEU A 96 -5.29 -10.94 2.02
N LEU A 97 -5.82 -12.01 2.62
CA LEU A 97 -5.23 -13.34 2.59
C LEU A 97 -6.04 -14.25 1.67
N LEU A 98 -5.43 -14.72 0.59
CA LEU A 98 -6.04 -15.67 -0.33
C LEU A 98 -5.69 -17.11 0.06
N GLY A 99 -6.05 -17.53 1.28
CA GLY A 99 -5.73 -18.86 1.75
C GLY A 99 -6.28 -19.17 3.13
N SER A 100 -6.14 -20.42 3.55
CA SER A 100 -6.60 -20.91 4.85
C SER A 100 -5.54 -20.82 5.96
N ARG A 101 -4.26 -20.67 5.59
CA ARG A 101 -3.15 -20.59 6.53
C ARG A 101 -2.72 -19.13 6.69
N LEU A 102 -2.87 -18.60 7.89
CA LEU A 102 -2.24 -17.34 8.27
C LEU A 102 -0.73 -17.54 8.26
N PRO A 103 0.03 -16.71 7.52
CA PRO A 103 1.48 -16.77 7.48
C PRO A 103 2.09 -16.00 8.67
N PHE A 104 1.39 -15.94 9.80
CA PHE A 104 1.90 -15.41 11.06
C PHE A 104 0.99 -15.88 12.19
N GLU A 105 1.54 -16.02 13.40
CA GLU A 105 0.72 -16.18 14.59
C GLU A 105 0.03 -14.85 14.91
N ALA A 106 -1.29 -14.81 14.75
CA ALA A 106 -2.11 -13.72 15.26
C ALA A 106 -2.22 -13.86 16.78
N SER A 107 -1.16 -13.54 17.51
CA SER A 107 -1.28 -13.28 18.94
C SER A 107 -2.11 -12.00 19.08
N ILE A 108 -3.41 -12.17 19.32
CA ILE A 108 -4.29 -11.11 19.79
C ILE A 108 -3.76 -10.76 21.19
N GLU A 109 -2.80 -9.85 21.27
CA GLU A 109 -2.59 -9.13 22.51
C GLU A 109 -3.83 -8.25 22.70
N GLU A 110 -4.77 -8.75 23.49
CA GLU A 110 -5.80 -7.95 24.15
C GLU A 110 -5.07 -6.81 24.87
N GLN A 111 -4.98 -5.66 24.21
CA GLN A 111 -4.51 -4.43 24.85
C GLN A 111 -5.53 -4.07 25.94
N ARG A 112 -5.12 -4.34 27.17
CA ARG A 112 -5.75 -3.92 28.42
C ARG A 112 -5.40 -2.48 28.76
#